data_AF-A0A9X2HNG8-F1
#
_entry.id   AF-A0A9X2HNG8-F1
#
_cell.length_a   1.000
_cell.length_b   1.000
_cell.length_c   1.000
_cell.angle_alpha   90.00
_cell.angle_beta   90.00
_cell.angle_gamma   90.00
#
_symmetry.space_group_name_H-M   'P 1'
#
loop_
_entity.id
_entity.type
_entity.pdbx_description
1 polymer ?
#
loop_
_entity_poly.entity_id
_entity_poly.type
_entity_poly.pdbx_seq_one_letter_code
_entity_poly.pdbx_strand_id
1 'polypeptide(L)'
;MDTALTAPVERVARVLAGHELSRNGEGDMPSAGEAVDALWPEYAGTALAVLKTLREPSARMAAVGDIATWDRMILAAIDDETMID
;
A
#
# COMPACT_ATOMS: atom_id res chain seq x y z
N MET A 1 -4.24 -19.23 -4.94
CA MET A 1 -4.52 -17.82 -4.65
C MET A 1 -3.82 -17.01 -5.72
N ASP A 2 -4.51 -16.05 -6.32
CA ASP A 2 -3.95 -15.25 -7.41
C ASP A 2 -3.03 -14.17 -6.86
N THR A 3 -1.98 -13.84 -7.60
CA THR A 3 -1.07 -12.73 -7.29
C THR A 3 -1.57 -11.47 -7.97
N ALA A 4 -1.54 -10.34 -7.25
CA ALA A 4 -1.85 -9.05 -7.84
C ALA A 4 -0.83 -8.73 -8.96
N LEU A 5 -1.30 -8.04 -10.00
CA LEU A 5 -0.44 -7.57 -11.11
C LEU A 5 0.32 -6.29 -10.76
N THR A 6 -0.12 -5.56 -9.72
CA THR A 6 0.45 -4.29 -9.29
C THR A 6 1.20 -4.42 -7.98
N ALA A 7 2.25 -3.60 -7.84
CA ALA A 7 3.09 -3.57 -6.64
C ALA A 7 2.25 -3.22 -5.39
N PRO A 8 2.61 -3.74 -4.19
CA PRO A 8 1.94 -3.36 -2.96
C PRO A 8 1.93 -1.86 -2.68
N VAL A 9 3.02 -1.14 -2.99
CA VAL A 9 3.10 0.32 -2.84
C VAL A 9 2.06 1.03 -3.70
N GLU A 10 1.98 0.71 -5.00
CA GLU A 10 0.95 1.25 -5.90
C GLU A 10 -0.46 1.02 -5.35
N ARG A 11 -0.76 -0.20 -4.88
CA ARG A 11 -2.10 -0.52 -4.35
C ARG A 11 -2.46 0.31 -3.12
N VAL A 12 -1.51 0.47 -2.18
CA VAL A 12 -1.73 1.31 -1.00
C VAL A 12 -1.85 2.79 -1.40
N ALA A 13 -1.01 3.26 -2.32
CA ALA A 13 -1.02 4.63 -2.81
C ALA A 13 -2.35 4.99 -3.51
N ARG A 14 -2.89 4.08 -4.33
CA ARG A 14 -4.23 4.22 -4.94
C ARG A 14 -5.34 4.27 -3.91
N VAL A 15 -5.23 3.52 -2.81
CA VAL A 15 -6.18 3.59 -1.69
C VAL A 15 -6.10 4.96 -1.00
N LEU A 16 -4.89 5.46 -0.74
CA LEU A 16 -4.69 6.79 -0.14
C LEU A 16 -5.25 7.90 -1.02
N ALA A 17 -4.91 7.89 -2.32
CA ALA A 17 -5.46 8.83 -3.29
C ALA A 17 -6.99 8.72 -3.37
N GLY A 18 -7.54 7.51 -3.42
CA GLY A 18 -8.98 7.31 -3.44
C GLY A 18 -9.68 7.82 -2.18
N HIS A 19 -9.05 7.66 -1.02
CA HIS A 19 -9.57 8.16 0.25
C HIS A 19 -9.60 9.69 0.29
N GLU A 20 -8.57 10.38 -0.21
CA GLU A 20 -8.52 11.84 -0.20
C GLU A 20 -9.39 12.49 -1.29
N LEU A 21 -9.49 11.87 -2.47
CA LEU A 21 -10.12 12.50 -3.65
C LEU A 21 -11.61 12.18 -3.77
N SER A 22 -12.03 10.98 -3.37
CA SER A 22 -13.39 10.49 -3.60
C SER A 22 -14.36 10.95 -2.54
N ARG A 23 -15.61 11.25 -2.95
CA ARG A 23 -16.74 11.46 -2.02
C ARG A 23 -17.10 10.25 -1.16
N ASN A 24 -16.60 9.06 -1.52
CA ASN A 24 -16.75 7.85 -0.70
C ASN A 24 -15.65 7.71 0.36
N GLY A 25 -14.64 8.58 0.31
CA GLY A 25 -13.67 8.83 1.38
C GLY A 25 -13.93 10.21 1.99
N GLU A 26 -12.87 11.00 2.13
CA GLU A 26 -12.90 12.36 2.69
C GLU A 26 -12.93 13.46 1.61
N GLY A 27 -12.85 13.09 0.34
CA GLY A 27 -12.91 14.02 -0.78
C GLY A 27 -14.34 14.40 -1.17
N ASP A 28 -14.47 15.08 -2.30
CA ASP A 28 -15.76 15.55 -2.82
C ASP A 28 -16.06 15.05 -4.24
N MET A 29 -15.11 14.40 -4.92
CA MET A 29 -15.30 13.95 -6.30
C MET A 29 -16.33 12.82 -6.38
N PRO A 30 -17.38 12.96 -7.21
CA PRO A 30 -18.34 11.89 -7.43
C PRO A 30 -17.78 10.66 -8.15
N SER A 31 -16.75 10.84 -8.96
CA SER A 31 -16.04 9.79 -9.67
C SER A 31 -14.55 10.11 -9.69
N ALA A 32 -13.78 9.45 -8.82
CA ALA A 32 -12.36 9.74 -8.62
C ALA A 32 -11.42 8.79 -9.38
N GLY A 33 -11.93 7.84 -10.18
CA GLY A 33 -11.11 6.79 -10.79
C GLY A 33 -9.94 7.33 -11.63
N GLU A 34 -10.23 8.21 -12.59
CA GLU A 34 -9.20 8.83 -13.44
C GLU A 34 -8.22 9.67 -12.63
N ALA A 35 -8.70 10.38 -11.60
CA ALA A 35 -7.84 11.18 -10.73
C ALA A 35 -6.91 10.29 -9.89
N VAL A 36 -7.41 9.15 -9.38
CA VAL A 36 -6.60 8.15 -8.66
C VAL A 36 -5.55 7.55 -9.59
N ASP A 37 -5.91 7.19 -10.81
CA ASP A 37 -4.95 6.65 -11.80
C ASP A 37 -3.82 7.64 -12.10
N ALA A 38 -4.12 8.94 -12.15
CA ALA A 38 -3.15 9.99 -12.42
C ALA A 38 -2.29 10.37 -11.20
N LEU A 39 -2.90 10.43 -10.01
CA LEU A 39 -2.28 11.04 -8.83
C LEU A 39 -1.71 10.04 -7.83
N TRP A 40 -2.02 8.74 -7.92
CA TRP A 40 -1.47 7.76 -6.97
C TRP A 40 0.06 7.81 -6.82
N PRO A 41 0.89 8.11 -7.85
CA PRO A 41 2.35 8.16 -7.64
C PRO A 41 2.77 9.21 -6.60
N GLU A 42 2.01 10.29 -6.43
CA GLU A 42 2.27 11.32 -5.41
C GLU A 42 2.11 10.77 -3.98
N TYR A 43 1.36 9.68 -3.82
CA TYR A 43 1.12 9.01 -2.54
C TYR A 43 2.10 7.86 -2.28
N ALA A 44 3.00 7.52 -3.22
CA ALA A 44 3.92 6.39 -3.10
C ALA A 44 4.83 6.50 -1.86
N GLY A 45 5.32 7.70 -1.53
CA GLY A 45 6.12 7.93 -0.33
C GLY A 45 5.37 7.61 0.97
N THR A 46 4.10 8.02 1.07
CA THR A 46 3.24 7.71 2.23
C THR A 46 2.89 6.22 2.27
N ALA A 47 2.59 5.61 1.12
CA ALA A 47 2.36 4.18 1.02
C ALA A 47 3.56 3.34 1.47
N LEU A 48 4.77 3.74 1.07
CA LEU A 48 6.01 3.11 1.51
C LEU A 48 6.22 3.27 3.03
N ALA A 49 5.87 4.42 3.59
CA ALA A 49 5.92 4.62 5.04
C ALA A 49 4.98 3.66 5.79
N VAL A 50 3.76 3.43 5.27
CA VAL A 50 2.82 2.45 5.83
C VAL A 50 3.43 1.03 5.81
N LEU A 51 4.02 0.61 4.69
CA LEU A 51 4.66 -0.72 4.61
C LEU A 51 5.84 -0.85 5.59
N LYS A 52 6.65 0.20 5.74
CA LYS A 52 7.75 0.23 6.73
C LYS A 52 7.23 0.10 8.15
N THR A 53 6.11 0.74 8.49
CA THR A 53 5.45 0.56 9.80
C THR A 53 4.97 -0.87 10.00
N LEU A 54 4.43 -1.50 8.96
CA LEU A 54 3.94 -2.88 9.03
C LEU A 54 5.05 -3.93 9.20
N ARG A 55 6.32 -3.56 9.00
CA ARG A 55 7.48 -4.45 9.25
C ARG A 55 7.51 -4.98 10.69
N GLU A 56 6.97 -4.23 11.64
CA GLU A 56 6.91 -4.61 13.04
C GLU A 56 5.52 -5.21 13.37
N PRO A 57 5.35 -6.55 13.30
CA PRO A 57 4.06 -7.17 13.60
C PRO A 57 3.71 -7.01 15.08
N SER A 58 2.42 -6.84 15.38
CA SER A 58 1.94 -6.83 16.76
C SER A 58 2.15 -8.19 17.46
N ALA A 59 2.15 -8.20 18.79
CA ALA A 59 2.25 -9.44 19.58
C ALA A 59 1.17 -10.48 19.20
N ARG A 60 -0.04 -10.03 18.85
CA ARG A 60 -1.12 -10.92 18.40
C ARG A 60 -0.85 -11.51 17.02
N MET A 61 -0.23 -10.77 16.11
CA MET A 61 0.20 -11.29 14.80
C MET A 61 1.32 -12.33 14.97
N ALA A 62 2.29 -12.04 15.83
CA ALA A 62 3.37 -12.96 16.19
C ALA A 62 2.85 -14.26 16.82
N ALA A 63 1.78 -14.18 17.63
CA ALA A 63 1.20 -15.35 18.29
C ALA A 63 0.48 -16.33 17.34
N VAL A 64 0.10 -15.88 16.14
CA VAL A 64 -0.69 -16.69 15.18
C VAL A 64 0.05 -16.99 13.88
N GLY A 65 1.30 -16.54 13.74
CA GLY A 65 2.05 -16.64 12.49
C GLY A 65 3.55 -16.74 12.70
N ASP A 66 4.31 -16.65 11.61
CA ASP A 66 5.77 -16.65 11.61
C ASP A 66 6.31 -15.25 11.30
N ILE A 67 6.99 -14.67 12.30
CA ILE A 67 7.59 -13.33 12.21
C ILE A 67 8.66 -13.27 11.10
N ALA A 68 9.46 -14.32 10.94
CA ALA A 68 10.54 -14.32 9.94
C ALA A 68 9.99 -14.39 8.52
N THR A 69 8.85 -15.05 8.32
CA THR A 69 8.13 -15.03 7.04
C THR A 69 7.49 -13.67 6.79
N TRP A 70 6.87 -13.07 7.82
CA TRP A 70 6.29 -11.72 7.71
C TRP A 70 7.33 -10.66 7.32
N ASP A 71 8.48 -10.60 8.01
CA ASP A 71 9.54 -9.63 7.70
C ASP A 71 10.03 -9.78 6.25
N ARG A 72 10.26 -11.01 5.78
CA ARG A 72 10.66 -11.27 4.38
C ARG A 72 9.59 -10.83 3.37
N MET A 73 8.30 -11.02 3.67
CA MET A 73 7.22 -10.59 2.77
C MET A 73 7.12 -9.07 2.70
N ILE A 74 7.25 -8.37 3.83
CA ILE A 74 7.21 -6.91 3.86
C ILE A 74 8.44 -6.32 3.19
N LEU A 75 9.63 -6.90 3.39
CA LEU A 75 10.84 -6.48 2.68
C LEU A 75 10.68 -6.66 1.16
N ALA A 76 10.19 -7.80 0.70
CA ALA A 76 9.91 -8.00 -0.73
C ALA A 76 8.90 -6.98 -1.28
N ALA A 77 7.86 -6.66 -0.50
CA ALA A 77 6.87 -5.64 -0.89
C ALA A 77 7.45 -4.21 -0.97
N ILE A 78 8.48 -3.91 -0.18
CA ILE A 78 9.20 -2.64 -0.21
C ILE A 78 10.19 -2.60 -1.39
N ASP A 79 10.90 -3.71 -1.64
CA ASP A 79 11.89 -3.82 -2.71
C ASP A 79 11.25 -3.82 -4.12
N ASP A 80 10.01 -4.31 -4.26
CA ASP A 80 9.26 -4.23 -5.52
C ASP A 80 9.09 -2.78 -6.02
N GLU A 81 9.11 -1.78 -5.12
CA GLU A 81 9.06 -0.36 -5.49
C GLU A 81 10.42 0.15 -6.01
N THR A 82 11.53 -0.26 -5.38
CA THR A 82 12.87 0.26 -5.69
C THR A 82 13.47 -0.32 -6.96
N MET A 83 12.85 -1.37 -7.52
CA MET A 83 13.24 -1.96 -8.81
C MET A 83 12.54 -1.31 -10.03
N ILE A 84 11.60 -0.39 -9.80
CA ILE A 84 10.83 0.27 -10.87
C ILE A 84 11.41 1.67 -11.21
N ASP A 85 12.41 2.14 -10.46
CA ASP A 85 13.15 3.40 -10.65
C ASP A 85 14.34 3.27 -11.62
#